data_AF-A0A223LM71-F1
#
_entry.id   AF-A0A223LM71-F1
#
_cell.length_a   1.000
_cell.length_b   1.000
_cell.length_c   1.000
_cell.angle_alpha   90.00
_cell.angle_beta   90.00
_cell.angle_gamma   90.00
#
_symmetry.space_group_name_H-M   'P 1'
#
loop_
_entity.id
_entity.type
_entity.pdbx_description
1 polymer ?
#
loop_
_entity_poly.entity_id
_entity_poly.type
_entity_poly.pdbx_seq_one_letter_code
_entity_poly.pdbx_strand_id
1 'polypeptide(L)'
;MKDEMNFCDEEKFLQAFWNEADHLSGVDYFDVVNAGLNPKKYHYPESSMVNRPVQLDFKIWNRSRLCCYFRELDTGNTLKLNLFYRARHKGRYAPEDGEIDFKQAGILGDCFYITISINNSGNPKFEKAEVLLEEGYDDF
;
A
#
# COMPACT_ATOMS: atom_id res chain seq x y z
N MET A 1 -36.17 7.26 -9.57
CA MET A 1 -35.22 8.19 -8.94
C MET A 1 -34.30 7.32 -8.11
N LYS A 2 -33.06 7.09 -8.55
CA LYS A 2 -32.02 6.55 -7.68
C LYS A 2 -31.23 7.76 -7.22
N ASP A 3 -31.13 7.90 -5.91
CA ASP A 3 -30.53 9.04 -5.23
C ASP A 3 -29.14 9.33 -5.78
N GLU A 4 -28.95 10.58 -6.21
CA GLU A 4 -27.64 11.16 -6.41
C GLU A 4 -27.03 11.32 -5.02
N MET A 5 -26.21 10.34 -4.62
CA MET A 5 -25.39 10.46 -3.43
C MET A 5 -24.46 11.65 -3.64
N ASN A 6 -24.53 12.64 -2.76
CA ASN A 6 -23.80 13.89 -2.90
C ASN A 6 -22.29 13.62 -2.85
N PHE A 7 -21.48 14.32 -3.64
CA PHE A 7 -20.01 14.14 -3.71
C PHE A 7 -19.32 14.17 -2.34
N CYS A 8 -19.81 15.01 -1.42
CA CYS A 8 -19.31 15.12 -0.04
C CYS A 8 -19.63 13.88 0.83
N ASP A 9 -20.70 13.15 0.52
CA ASP A 9 -21.08 11.93 1.24
C ASP A 9 -20.27 10.72 0.74
N GLU A 10 -19.89 10.73 -0.54
CA GLU A 10 -19.01 9.73 -1.15
C GLU A 10 -17.58 9.81 -0.58
N GLU A 11 -17.01 11.02 -0.47
CA GLU A 11 -15.69 11.23 0.15
C GLU A 11 -15.65 10.78 1.62
N LYS A 12 -16.68 11.09 2.40
CA LYS A 12 -16.76 10.66 3.81
C LYS A 12 -16.91 9.15 3.96
N PHE A 13 -17.69 8.52 3.07
CA PHE A 13 -17.85 7.08 3.05
C PHE A 13 -16.52 6.40 2.71
N LEU A 14 -15.81 6.89 1.68
CA LEU A 14 -14.50 6.36 1.30
C LEU A 14 -13.47 6.57 2.41
N GLN A 15 -13.45 7.73 3.06
CA GLN A 15 -12.54 7.98 4.19
C GLN A 15 -12.83 7.04 5.37
N ALA A 16 -14.10 6.82 5.71
CA ALA A 16 -14.49 5.89 6.77
C ALA A 16 -14.10 4.45 6.42
N PHE A 17 -14.31 4.04 5.17
CA PHE A 17 -13.86 2.75 4.66
C PHE A 17 -12.33 2.59 4.78
N TRP A 18 -11.56 3.62 4.43
CA TRP A 18 -10.10 3.57 4.52
C TRP A 18 -9.59 3.50 5.96
N ASN A 19 -10.23 4.22 6.87
CA ASN A 19 -9.90 4.14 8.29
C ASN A 19 -10.15 2.72 8.83
N GLU A 20 -11.29 2.12 8.50
CA GLU A 20 -11.62 0.75 8.91
C GLU A 20 -10.68 -0.27 8.25
N ALA A 21 -10.41 -0.13 6.95
CA ALA A 21 -9.48 -0.98 6.22
C ALA A 21 -8.07 -0.96 6.81
N ASP A 22 -7.64 0.19 7.31
CA ASP A 22 -6.35 0.34 7.97
C ASP A 22 -6.33 -0.34 9.35
N HIS A 23 -7.41 -0.19 10.14
CA HIS A 23 -7.57 -0.90 11.42
C HIS A 23 -7.55 -2.43 11.26
N LEU A 24 -8.08 -2.95 10.14
CA LEU A 24 -8.07 -4.38 9.83
C LEU A 24 -6.73 -4.90 9.30
N SER A 25 -5.69 -4.05 9.21
CA SER A 25 -4.39 -4.39 8.63
C SER A 25 -4.48 -4.79 7.15
N GLY A 26 -5.54 -4.38 6.46
CA GLY A 26 -5.91 -4.81 5.11
C GLY A 26 -7.31 -5.44 5.04
N VAL A 27 -7.89 -5.45 3.84
CA VAL A 27 -9.26 -5.92 3.58
C VAL A 27 -9.25 -7.07 2.57
N ASP A 28 -10.40 -7.67 2.27
CA ASP A 28 -10.48 -8.64 1.19
C ASP A 28 -10.57 -7.97 -0.20
N TYR A 29 -10.49 -8.77 -1.27
CA TYR A 29 -10.52 -8.24 -2.64
C TYR A 29 -11.86 -7.59 -3.01
N PHE A 30 -12.97 -8.16 -2.56
CA PHE A 30 -14.30 -7.68 -2.91
C PHE A 30 -14.63 -6.39 -2.19
N ASP A 31 -14.18 -6.22 -0.95
CA ASP A 31 -14.31 -4.96 -0.20
C ASP A 31 -13.69 -3.79 -0.97
N VAL A 32 -12.46 -3.98 -1.48
CA VAL A 32 -11.77 -2.95 -2.29
C VAL A 32 -12.52 -2.65 -3.58
N VAL A 33 -13.03 -3.67 -4.27
CA VAL A 33 -13.80 -3.49 -5.50
C VAL A 33 -15.14 -2.78 -5.23
N ASN A 34 -15.82 -3.12 -4.14
CA ASN A 34 -17.08 -2.51 -3.73
C ASN A 34 -16.89 -1.05 -3.32
N ALA A 35 -15.70 -0.69 -2.80
CA ALA A 35 -15.29 0.69 -2.54
C ALA A 35 -14.86 1.47 -3.81
N GLY A 36 -15.06 0.91 -5.01
CA GLY A 36 -14.81 1.59 -6.28
C GLY A 36 -13.35 1.54 -6.78
N LEU A 37 -12.45 0.86 -6.05
CA LEU A 37 -11.07 0.69 -6.49
C LEU A 37 -10.90 -0.49 -7.45
N ASN A 38 -9.83 -0.44 -8.25
CA ASN A 38 -9.52 -1.47 -9.23
C ASN A 38 -8.12 -2.08 -8.99
N PRO A 39 -8.01 -3.13 -8.16
CA PRO A 39 -6.73 -3.81 -7.90
C PRO A 39 -6.05 -4.39 -9.14
N LYS A 40 -6.80 -4.60 -10.24
CA LYS A 40 -6.24 -5.14 -11.50
C LYS A 40 -5.36 -4.12 -12.22
N LYS A 41 -5.48 -2.81 -11.92
CA LYS A 41 -4.60 -1.76 -12.45
C LYS A 41 -3.18 -1.80 -11.86
N TYR A 42 -2.94 -2.55 -10.79
CA TYR A 42 -1.65 -2.58 -10.12
C TYR A 42 -0.86 -3.81 -10.56
N HIS A 43 0.40 -3.59 -10.94
CA HIS A 43 1.26 -4.58 -11.56
C HIS A 43 2.47 -4.89 -10.69
N TYR A 44 3.06 -6.07 -10.86
CA TYR A 44 4.36 -6.33 -10.22
C TYR A 44 5.43 -5.54 -10.98
N PRO A 45 6.41 -4.95 -10.28
CA PRO A 45 7.54 -4.29 -10.95
C PRO A 45 8.29 -5.26 -11.86
N GLU A 46 8.62 -4.81 -13.06
CA GLU A 46 9.39 -5.58 -14.06
C GLU A 46 10.89 -5.21 -14.06
N SER A 47 11.26 -4.14 -13.36
CA SER A 47 12.64 -3.65 -13.23
C SER A 47 12.96 -3.27 -11.80
N SER A 48 14.25 -3.28 -11.46
CA SER A 48 14.72 -2.80 -10.15
C SER A 48 14.45 -1.31 -10.00
N MET A 49 14.17 -0.88 -8.78
CA MET A 49 13.88 0.49 -8.40
C MET A 49 14.62 0.81 -7.11
N VAL A 50 15.27 1.97 -7.04
CA VAL A 50 15.99 2.43 -5.85
C VAL A 50 15.38 3.74 -5.41
N ASN A 51 15.05 3.85 -4.11
CA ASN A 51 14.44 5.04 -3.50
C ASN A 51 13.28 5.63 -4.32
N ARG A 52 12.37 4.77 -4.77
CA ARG A 52 11.20 5.19 -5.55
C ARG A 52 10.15 5.78 -4.59
N PRO A 53 9.73 7.04 -4.74
CA PRO A 53 8.67 7.62 -3.93
C PRO A 53 7.30 7.06 -4.33
N VAL A 54 6.57 6.53 -3.35
CA VAL A 54 5.24 5.94 -3.53
C VAL A 54 4.30 6.30 -2.39
N GLN A 55 3.00 6.30 -2.65
CA GLN A 55 1.94 6.29 -1.64
C GLN A 55 1.36 4.89 -1.52
N LEU A 56 1.09 4.43 -0.29
CA LEU A 56 0.34 3.19 -0.05
C LEU A 56 -1.16 3.47 -0.17
N ASP A 57 -1.77 3.07 -1.28
CA ASP A 57 -3.20 3.31 -1.51
C ASP A 57 -4.07 2.36 -0.67
N PHE A 58 -3.74 1.06 -0.66
CA PHE A 58 -4.49 0.05 0.09
C PHE A 58 -3.72 -1.27 0.28
N LYS A 59 -4.27 -2.12 1.15
CA LYS A 59 -3.74 -3.45 1.53
C LYS A 59 -4.82 -4.51 1.34
N ILE A 60 -4.49 -5.64 0.69
CA ILE A 60 -5.40 -6.79 0.54
C ILE A 60 -4.80 -8.04 1.17
N TRP A 61 -5.57 -8.71 2.01
CA TRP A 61 -5.25 -10.08 2.44
C TRP A 61 -5.58 -11.09 1.35
N ASN A 62 -4.60 -11.92 0.99
CA ASN A 62 -4.81 -13.05 0.09
C ASN A 62 -4.19 -14.30 0.72
N ARG A 63 -5.02 -15.13 1.35
CA ARG A 63 -4.59 -16.27 2.15
C ARG A 63 -3.61 -15.82 3.23
N SER A 64 -2.35 -16.24 3.15
CA SER A 64 -1.29 -15.96 4.12
C SER A 64 -0.34 -14.83 3.71
N ARG A 65 -0.66 -14.07 2.66
CA ARG A 65 0.13 -12.91 2.21
C ARG A 65 -0.67 -11.62 2.30
N LEU A 66 0.05 -10.55 2.59
CA LEU A 66 -0.44 -9.18 2.53
C LEU A 66 0.02 -8.56 1.20
N CYS A 67 -0.92 -8.21 0.33
CA CYS A 67 -0.65 -7.52 -0.92
C CYS A 67 -0.75 -6.01 -0.67
N CYS A 68 0.35 -5.28 -0.82
CA CYS A 68 0.39 -3.82 -0.71
C CYS A 68 0.30 -3.20 -2.10
N TYR A 69 -0.57 -2.21 -2.27
CA TYR A 69 -0.86 -1.54 -3.54
C TYR A 69 -0.41 -0.10 -3.43
N PHE A 70 0.50 0.27 -4.32
CA PHE A 70 1.20 1.54 -4.29
C PHE A 70 0.98 2.32 -5.58
N ARG A 71 0.96 3.64 -5.45
CA ARG A 71 1.03 4.58 -6.56
C ARG A 71 2.31 5.38 -6.48
N GLU A 72 3.08 5.41 -7.56
CA GLU A 72 4.26 6.27 -7.68
C GLU A 72 3.84 7.73 -7.65
N LEU A 73 4.52 8.53 -6.83
CA LEU A 73 4.21 9.96 -6.70
C LEU A 73 4.59 10.74 -7.96
N ASP A 74 5.71 10.38 -8.59
CA ASP A 74 6.24 11.12 -9.75
C ASP A 74 5.45 10.87 -11.04
N THR A 75 4.98 9.63 -11.24
CA THR A 75 4.44 9.17 -12.52
C THR A 75 2.96 8.81 -12.46
N GLY A 76 2.42 8.57 -11.26
CA GLY A 76 1.09 7.98 -11.08
C GLY A 76 1.01 6.49 -11.45
N ASN A 77 2.12 5.85 -11.83
CA ASN A 77 2.14 4.42 -12.12
C ASN A 77 1.81 3.59 -10.88
N THR A 78 1.11 2.48 -11.10
CA THR A 78 0.58 1.63 -10.04
C THR A 78 1.34 0.32 -9.94
N LEU A 79 1.86 0.01 -8.76
CA LEU A 79 2.61 -1.22 -8.50
C LEU A 79 2.07 -1.96 -7.27
N LYS A 80 2.22 -3.28 -7.25
CA LYS A 80 1.87 -4.11 -6.09
C LYS A 80 3.03 -5.00 -5.66
N LEU A 81 3.14 -5.20 -4.36
CA LEU A 81 4.15 -6.04 -3.73
C LEU A 81 3.49 -6.99 -2.72
N ASN A 82 3.99 -8.21 -2.65
CA ASN A 82 3.52 -9.20 -1.67
C ASN A 82 4.47 -9.26 -0.49
N LEU A 83 3.89 -9.24 0.70
CA LEU A 83 4.58 -9.48 1.95
C LEU A 83 4.07 -10.78 2.56
N PHE A 84 4.97 -11.50 3.20
CA PHE A 84 4.71 -12.79 3.82
C PHE A 84 5.13 -12.73 5.28
N TYR A 85 4.51 -13.58 6.10
CA TYR A 85 4.93 -13.76 7.49
C TYR A 85 6.41 -14.14 7.55
N ARG A 86 7.21 -13.35 8.27
CA ARG A 86 8.64 -13.61 8.47
C ARG A 86 8.96 -13.80 9.94
N ALA A 87 9.22 -15.05 10.33
CA ALA A 87 9.63 -15.39 11.70
C ALA A 87 10.88 -14.60 12.14
N ARG A 88 11.85 -14.38 11.23
CA ARG A 88 13.07 -13.59 11.51
C ARG A 88 12.79 -12.13 11.85
N HIS A 89 11.64 -11.59 11.45
CA HIS A 89 11.18 -10.24 11.81
C HIS A 89 10.03 -10.31 12.82
N LYS A 90 10.05 -11.29 13.74
CA LYS A 90 9.04 -11.43 14.81
C LYS A 90 7.59 -11.52 14.28
N GLY A 91 7.42 -12.07 13.08
CA GLY A 91 6.11 -12.24 12.45
C GLY A 91 5.56 -11.03 11.70
N ARG A 92 6.38 -9.99 11.50
CA ARG A 92 6.04 -8.82 10.69
C ARG A 92 5.84 -9.18 9.22
N TYR A 93 4.98 -8.42 8.56
CA TYR A 93 4.82 -8.38 7.11
C TYR A 93 5.59 -7.17 6.60
N ALA A 94 6.89 -7.35 6.43
CA ALA A 94 7.84 -6.27 6.17
C ALA A 94 8.72 -6.58 4.95
N PRO A 95 9.35 -5.56 4.33
CA PRO A 95 10.43 -5.75 3.36
C PRO A 95 11.60 -6.56 3.96
N GLU A 96 12.63 -6.83 3.15
CA GLU A 96 13.77 -7.64 3.58
C GLU A 96 14.52 -7.07 4.80
N ASP A 97 14.60 -5.75 4.91
CA ASP A 97 15.20 -5.06 6.06
C ASP A 97 14.40 -5.24 7.37
N GLY A 98 13.07 -5.37 7.27
CA GLY A 98 12.19 -5.60 8.41
C GLY A 98 11.82 -4.35 9.21
N GLU A 99 12.17 -3.16 8.71
CA GLU A 99 12.02 -1.89 9.44
C GLU A 99 10.55 -1.47 9.56
N ILE A 100 9.80 -1.54 8.46
CA ILE A 100 8.38 -1.17 8.42
C ILE A 100 7.51 -2.42 8.35
N ASP A 101 6.65 -2.62 9.36
CA ASP A 101 5.61 -3.66 9.32
C ASP A 101 4.37 -3.11 8.61
N PHE A 102 4.17 -3.49 7.34
CA PHE A 102 3.02 -3.05 6.56
C PHE A 102 1.70 -3.64 7.05
N LYS A 103 1.74 -4.60 7.99
CA LYS A 103 0.54 -5.04 8.70
C LYS A 103 0.02 -3.96 9.64
N GLN A 104 0.86 -3.04 10.14
CA GLN A 104 0.41 -2.08 11.14
C GLN A 104 -0.75 -1.21 10.62
N ALA A 105 -1.62 -0.79 11.54
CA ALA A 105 -2.64 0.21 11.29
C ALA A 105 -2.01 1.62 11.34
N GLY A 106 -2.66 2.60 10.74
CA GLY A 106 -2.23 3.99 10.69
C GLY A 106 -1.24 4.31 9.58
N ILE A 107 -1.11 3.48 8.54
CA ILE A 107 -0.17 3.71 7.42
C ILE A 107 -0.82 3.74 6.04
N LEU A 108 -2.13 3.52 5.93
CA LEU A 108 -2.80 3.73 4.64
C LEU A 108 -2.76 5.21 4.29
N GLY A 109 -2.37 5.53 3.05
CA GLY A 109 -2.15 6.90 2.60
C GLY A 109 -0.74 7.44 2.88
N ASP A 110 0.05 6.78 3.72
CA ASP A 110 1.44 7.20 3.99
C ASP A 110 2.30 7.06 2.73
N CYS A 111 3.30 7.93 2.67
CA CYS A 111 4.28 7.94 1.59
C CYS A 111 5.58 7.31 2.04
N PHE A 112 6.24 6.61 1.12
CA PHE A 112 7.47 5.86 1.37
C PHE A 112 8.46 6.03 0.23
N TYR A 113 9.75 5.97 0.55
CA TYR A 113 10.77 5.54 -0.40
C TYR A 113 10.87 4.01 -0.35
N ILE A 114 10.65 3.35 -1.50
CA ILE A 114 10.81 1.90 -1.62
C ILE A 114 12.00 1.53 -2.49
N THR A 115 12.66 0.43 -2.12
CA THR A 115 13.69 -0.21 -2.95
C THR A 115 13.25 -1.62 -3.30
N ILE A 116 13.32 -1.95 -4.59
CA ILE A 116 12.90 -3.21 -5.18
C ILE A 116 14.03 -3.73 -6.06
N SER A 117 14.42 -4.99 -5.86
CA SER A 117 15.32 -5.68 -6.78
C SER A 117 14.56 -6.73 -7.60
N ILE A 118 15.02 -7.03 -8.80
CA ILE A 118 14.54 -8.20 -9.57
C ILE A 118 15.51 -9.35 -9.34
N ASN A 119 15.00 -10.49 -8.87
CA ASN A 119 15.82 -11.68 -8.66
C ASN A 119 16.17 -12.39 -9.99
N ASN A 120 17.05 -13.39 -9.93
CA ASN A 120 17.48 -14.15 -11.11
C ASN A 120 16.34 -14.88 -11.85
N SER A 121 15.18 -15.04 -11.22
CA SER A 121 13.97 -15.63 -11.81
C SER A 121 12.97 -14.58 -12.33
N GLY A 122 13.36 -13.31 -12.38
CA GLY A 122 12.52 -12.22 -12.87
C GLY A 122 11.44 -11.75 -11.87
N ASN A 123 11.48 -12.19 -10.61
CA ASN A 123 10.48 -11.79 -9.63
C ASN A 123 10.96 -10.60 -8.79
N PRO A 124 10.08 -9.64 -8.47
CA PRO A 124 10.43 -8.52 -7.61
C PRO A 124 10.62 -8.98 -6.16
N LYS A 125 11.63 -8.39 -5.51
CA LYS A 125 11.96 -8.54 -4.10
C LYS A 125 11.89 -7.16 -3.46
N PHE A 126 11.01 -7.02 -2.47
CA PHE A 126 10.84 -5.78 -1.73
C PHE A 126 11.95 -5.67 -0.68
N GLU A 127 13.00 -4.92 -1.00
CA GLU A 127 14.22 -4.88 -0.19
C GLU A 127 14.05 -3.99 1.04
N LYS A 128 13.50 -2.79 0.85
CA LYS A 128 13.49 -1.74 1.87
C LYS A 128 12.36 -0.76 1.68
N ALA A 129 11.84 -0.23 2.79
CA ALA A 129 10.91 0.89 2.82
C ALA A 129 11.32 1.90 3.91
N GLU A 130 11.24 3.18 3.60
CA GLU A 130 11.48 4.29 4.54
C GLU A 130 10.32 5.27 4.43
N VAL A 131 9.86 5.83 5.54
CA VAL A 131 8.80 6.86 5.53
C VAL A 131 9.32 8.09 4.80
N LEU A 132 8.53 8.57 3.84
CA LEU A 132 8.75 9.88 3.23
C LEU A 132 8.16 10.92 4.18
N LEU A 133 9.02 11.55 4.98
CA LEU A 133 8.63 12.70 5.78
C LEU A 133 8.49 13.89 4.81
N GLU A 134 7.32 14.51 4.75
CA GLU A 134 7.23 15.87 4.24
C GLU A 134 8.02 16.75 5.22
N GLU A 135 9.05 17.45 4.73
CA GLU A 135 9.71 18.44 5.57
C GLU A 135 8.66 19.46 6.02
N GLY A 136 8.53 19.60 7.34
CA GLY A 136 7.48 20.38 7.96
C GLY A 136 7.45 21.82 7.46
N TYR A 137 6.23 22.30 7.18
CA TYR A 137 5.93 23.67 7.56
C TYR A 137 5.91 23.69 9.09
N ASP A 138 7.02 24.11 9.69
CA ASP A 138 6.99 24.68 11.03
C ASP A 138 6.09 25.93 10.94
N ASP A 139 4.87 25.83 11.49
CA ASP A 139 3.98 26.96 11.66
C ASP A 139 4.68 28.02 12.54
N PHE A 140 4.88 29.21 11.97
CA PHE A 140 5.31 30.43 12.66
C PHE A 140 4.15 31.10 13.41
#